data_AF-A0A9P8W0Q8-F1
#
_entry.id   AF-A0A9P8W0Q8-F1
#
_cell.length_a   1.000
_cell.length_b   1.000
_cell.length_c   1.000
_cell.angle_alpha   90.00
_cell.angle_beta   90.00
_cell.angle_gamma   90.00
#
_symmetry.space_group_name_H-M   'P 1'
#
loop_
_entity.id
_entity.type
_entity.pdbx_description
1 polymer ?
#
loop_
_entity_poly.entity_id
_entity_poly.type
_entity_poly.pdbx_seq_one_letter_code
_entity_poly.pdbx_strand_id
1 'polypeptide(L)'
;MKFLVAGTALVGLTYASPIHDVSIHRHAPRHQRATHIHKRQVPQEHSHDFVLTITREFLNLDNPKGIKDVVFGLLGNAAAADGAGDVTNLDCLKQETADQAFTNAKAAKDLRGMAGALLFQAIERNTGGVGVASVLCNDTAVNAEIAALTQHQDAASENAGALNKAVTLELAKQLAAIGADPELALLSGTFAPGDAGDTTGKGNSCDDEEPDLGCIFSQGLLVLDASQEEVSSAVVDVAQTFTGTGGIFASDLVDLASFSVASVTGTVDLSTIVKGGAAAGEVAATDAAATTAVAETPAAETPAAETTAAADDSEIDDCLEDETEAAATTEAAATTTAAVDDSADDDSSATLSSADAAQTTAEAAGESGENIQAFTGTLGGTAPPVISSTGDRPFEVNGNTFTGSGAALGRSCDIQHNACANAANSGQLAGGVDQCEQQSAECKAANNLKKL
;
A
#
# COMPACT_ATOMS: atom_id res chain seq x y z
N MET A 1 14.03 39.93 72.51
CA MET A 1 14.83 39.84 73.76
C MET A 1 15.67 38.58 73.70
N LYS A 2 16.91 38.60 74.24
CA LYS A 2 17.88 37.48 74.29
C LYS A 2 18.43 37.07 72.89
N PHE A 3 19.74 37.07 72.61
CA PHE A 3 20.92 36.38 73.21
C PHE A 3 20.97 34.88 72.84
N LEU A 4 22.10 34.23 72.49
CA LEU A 4 23.57 34.45 72.63
C LEU A 4 24.27 33.94 71.31
N VAL A 5 25.29 34.56 70.66
CA VAL A 5 26.76 34.61 70.91
C VAL A 5 27.64 33.46 70.34
N ALA A 6 28.71 33.84 69.61
CA ALA A 6 29.96 33.12 69.24
C ALA A 6 29.88 31.81 68.40
N GLY A 7 30.92 31.39 67.66
CA GLY A 7 32.25 31.99 67.37
C GLY A 7 33.32 30.93 67.00
N THR A 8 34.51 31.35 66.50
CA THR A 8 35.62 30.48 65.98
C THR A 8 35.25 29.76 64.66
N ALA A 9 36.00 29.78 63.54
CA ALA A 9 37.44 29.63 63.23
C ALA A 9 37.98 28.21 63.60
N LEU A 10 38.83 27.54 62.82
CA LEU A 10 39.77 27.95 61.74
C LEU A 10 40.09 26.72 60.82
N VAL A 11 40.76 26.93 59.66
CA VAL A 11 41.39 25.89 58.80
C VAL A 11 40.40 24.98 58.01
N GLY A 12 40.60 24.59 56.73
CA GLY A 12 41.61 24.96 55.75
C GLY A 12 42.42 23.77 55.19
N LEU A 13 41.98 23.15 54.08
CA LEU A 13 42.80 22.16 53.35
C LEU A 13 42.32 21.99 51.90
N THR A 14 43.20 22.25 50.94
CA THR A 14 43.05 21.85 49.54
C THR A 14 43.46 20.39 49.39
N TYR A 15 42.62 19.54 48.81
CA TYR A 15 43.04 18.26 48.26
C TYR A 15 42.35 17.99 46.93
N ALA A 16 43.14 17.59 45.93
CA ALA A 16 42.61 17.10 44.67
C ALA A 16 42.03 15.69 44.86
N SER A 17 41.08 15.31 44.03
CA SER A 17 40.63 13.91 43.87
C SER A 17 40.81 13.49 42.41
N PRO A 18 41.25 12.25 42.15
CA PRO A 18 41.65 11.81 40.81
C PRO A 18 40.45 11.47 39.93
N ILE A 19 40.68 11.48 38.62
CA ILE A 19 39.82 10.80 37.64
C ILE A 19 39.81 9.31 37.98
N HIS A 20 38.63 8.69 38.05
CA HIS A 20 38.44 7.25 37.83
C HIS A 20 37.22 7.05 36.93
N ASP A 21 37.42 6.25 35.89
CA ASP A 21 36.40 5.84 34.93
C ASP A 21 35.35 4.97 35.62
N VAL A 22 34.06 5.25 35.36
CA VAL A 22 32.94 4.38 35.70
C VAL A 22 32.09 4.21 34.45
N SER A 23 32.49 3.24 33.62
CA SER A 23 31.73 2.79 32.46
C SER A 23 30.35 2.26 32.87
N ILE A 24 29.34 3.13 32.80
CA ILE A 24 27.94 2.81 33.09
C ILE A 24 27.36 1.95 31.95
N HIS A 25 27.58 0.63 32.04
CA HIS A 25 26.88 -0.37 31.24
C HIS A 25 25.37 -0.37 31.56
N ARG A 26 24.64 0.59 30.98
CA ARG A 26 23.18 0.53 30.85
C ARG A 26 22.83 -0.77 30.13
N HIS A 27 22.41 -1.77 30.89
CA HIS A 27 21.82 -2.96 30.32
C HIS A 27 20.46 -2.54 29.75
N ALA A 28 20.42 -2.37 28.42
CA ALA A 28 19.15 -2.26 27.72
C ALA A 28 18.31 -3.50 28.04
N PRO A 29 16.99 -3.37 28.21
CA PRO A 29 16.13 -4.54 28.34
C PRO A 29 16.30 -5.36 27.06
N ARG A 30 16.84 -6.58 27.18
CA ARG A 30 16.80 -7.53 26.07
C ARG A 30 15.33 -7.75 25.73
N HIS A 31 14.91 -7.30 24.56
CA HIS A 31 13.65 -7.75 23.98
C HIS A 31 13.65 -9.28 24.05
N GLN A 32 12.65 -9.83 24.73
CA GLN A 32 12.40 -11.26 24.65
C GLN A 32 12.16 -11.53 23.17
N ARG A 33 12.98 -12.38 22.55
CA ARG A 33 12.63 -12.93 21.23
C ARG A 33 11.31 -13.63 21.43
N ALA A 34 10.24 -13.05 20.88
CA ALA A 34 9.01 -13.80 20.68
C ALA A 34 9.41 -15.06 19.91
N THR A 35 8.96 -16.22 20.37
CA THR A 35 9.10 -17.44 19.59
C THR A 35 8.18 -17.27 18.39
N HIS A 36 8.72 -16.80 17.27
CA HIS A 36 8.06 -16.82 15.98
C HIS A 36 7.80 -18.28 15.61
N ILE A 37 6.67 -18.81 16.11
CA ILE A 37 5.88 -19.77 15.34
C ILE A 37 5.72 -19.09 13.99
N HIS A 38 6.40 -19.62 12.98
CA HIS A 38 6.21 -19.14 11.63
C HIS A 38 4.75 -19.45 11.32
N LYS A 39 3.90 -18.40 11.30
CA LYS A 39 2.58 -18.52 10.71
C LYS A 39 2.81 -19.05 9.30
N ARG A 40 1.95 -19.95 8.85
CA ARG A 40 2.03 -20.48 7.50
C ARG A 40 1.44 -19.42 6.55
N GLN A 41 2.23 -18.36 6.31
CA GLN A 41 1.91 -17.30 5.36
C GLN A 41 1.47 -17.96 4.06
N VAL A 42 0.27 -17.62 3.59
CA VAL A 42 -0.14 -17.92 2.22
C VAL A 42 0.25 -16.73 1.35
N PRO A 43 0.59 -16.94 0.06
CA PRO A 43 1.08 -15.87 -0.80
C PRO A 43 0.18 -14.63 -0.80
N GLN A 44 0.78 -13.48 -1.09
CA GLN A 44 0.10 -12.17 -1.15
C GLN A 44 -0.38 -11.58 0.19
N GLU A 45 -0.19 -12.25 1.34
CA GLU A 45 -0.57 -11.75 2.67
C GLU A 45 -0.04 -10.32 2.91
N HIS A 46 1.21 -10.06 2.54
CA HIS A 46 1.89 -8.76 2.76
C HIS A 46 2.08 -7.91 1.50
N SER A 47 1.39 -8.26 0.41
CA SER A 47 1.48 -7.54 -0.87
C SER A 47 1.22 -6.03 -0.74
N HIS A 48 0.14 -5.67 -0.03
CA HIS A 48 -0.38 -4.31 0.12
C HIS A 48 -0.33 -3.83 1.58
N ASP A 49 0.84 -3.95 2.22
CA ASP A 49 0.96 -3.81 3.68
C ASP A 49 0.59 -2.41 4.23
N PHE A 50 0.68 -1.33 3.43
CA PHE A 50 0.15 -0.01 3.82
C PHE A 50 -1.38 -0.04 3.99
N VAL A 51 -2.09 -0.74 3.09
CA VAL A 51 -3.55 -0.92 3.13
C VAL A 51 -3.94 -1.73 4.36
N LEU A 52 -3.18 -2.79 4.68
CA LEU A 52 -3.36 -3.54 5.92
C LEU A 52 -3.14 -2.65 7.14
N THR A 53 -2.04 -1.91 7.19
CA THR A 53 -1.67 -1.06 8.33
C THR A 53 -2.74 0.00 8.61
N ILE A 54 -3.25 0.68 7.58
CA ILE A 54 -4.36 1.63 7.74
C ILE A 54 -5.63 0.92 8.20
N THR A 55 -6.06 -0.15 7.51
CA THR A 55 -7.34 -0.82 7.83
C THR A 55 -7.32 -1.41 9.24
N ARG A 56 -6.16 -1.92 9.69
CA ARG A 56 -5.92 -2.45 11.04
C ARG A 56 -6.00 -1.37 12.11
N GLU A 57 -5.51 -0.16 11.83
CA GLU A 57 -5.62 1.00 12.73
C GLU A 57 -7.10 1.34 13.00
N PHE A 58 -7.91 1.43 11.94
CA PHE A 58 -9.32 1.81 12.07
C PHE A 58 -10.25 0.69 12.53
N LEU A 59 -10.01 -0.57 12.14
CA LEU A 59 -10.72 -1.73 12.71
C LEU A 59 -10.59 -1.77 14.24
N ASN A 60 -9.39 -1.52 14.76
CA ASN A 60 -9.11 -1.61 16.20
C ASN A 60 -9.71 -0.47 17.05
N LEU A 61 -10.37 0.52 16.46
CA LEU A 61 -11.11 1.56 17.19
C LEU A 61 -12.43 1.04 17.78
N ASP A 62 -13.14 0.19 17.03
CA ASP A 62 -14.30 -0.58 17.48
C ASP A 62 -14.41 -1.87 16.64
N ASN A 63 -14.21 -3.03 17.27
CA ASN A 63 -14.17 -4.34 16.63
C ASN A 63 -15.18 -5.28 17.31
N PRO A 64 -16.49 -5.05 17.13
CA PRO A 64 -17.53 -5.75 17.88
C PRO A 64 -17.65 -7.25 17.53
N LYS A 65 -17.09 -7.68 16.39
CA LYS A 65 -17.04 -9.07 15.95
C LYS A 65 -15.72 -9.78 16.31
N GLY A 66 -14.78 -9.11 16.97
CA GLY A 66 -13.52 -9.72 17.43
C GLY A 66 -12.63 -10.28 16.32
N ILE A 67 -12.66 -9.69 15.12
CA ILE A 67 -11.83 -10.07 13.97
C ILE A 67 -10.35 -9.91 14.39
N LYS A 68 -9.55 -10.99 14.31
CA LYS A 68 -8.25 -11.05 15.01
C LYS A 68 -7.15 -10.21 14.35
N ASP A 69 -7.16 -10.11 13.04
CA ASP A 69 -6.33 -9.22 12.23
C ASP A 69 -6.96 -9.05 10.85
N VAL A 70 -6.73 -7.91 10.19
CA VAL A 70 -7.23 -7.62 8.84
C VAL A 70 -6.71 -8.59 7.78
N VAL A 71 -5.49 -9.13 7.94
CA VAL A 71 -4.86 -10.00 6.94
C VAL A 71 -5.71 -11.24 6.64
N PHE A 72 -6.43 -11.76 7.65
CA PHE A 72 -7.32 -12.91 7.50
C PHE A 72 -8.47 -12.69 6.50
N GLY A 73 -8.87 -11.43 6.25
CA GLY A 73 -9.85 -11.07 5.24
C GLY A 73 -9.34 -11.24 3.80
N LEU A 74 -8.02 -11.25 3.58
CA LEU A 74 -7.44 -11.47 2.25
C LEU A 74 -7.26 -12.95 1.90
N LEU A 75 -7.54 -13.88 2.81
CA LEU A 75 -7.21 -15.31 2.64
C LEU A 75 -8.41 -16.13 2.17
N GLY A 76 -8.13 -17.30 1.60
CA GLY A 76 -9.13 -18.33 1.35
C GLY A 76 -9.78 -18.84 2.66
N ASN A 77 -11.04 -19.28 2.57
CA ASN A 77 -11.90 -19.59 3.73
C ASN A 77 -11.27 -20.45 4.82
N ALA A 78 -10.43 -21.43 4.45
CA ALA A 78 -9.77 -22.33 5.40
C ALA A 78 -8.83 -21.60 6.38
N ALA A 79 -8.10 -20.57 5.92
CA ALA A 79 -7.23 -19.74 6.76
C ALA A 79 -7.98 -18.56 7.38
N ALA A 80 -8.94 -17.98 6.64
CA ALA A 80 -9.82 -16.92 7.14
C ALA A 80 -10.55 -17.32 8.44
N ALA A 81 -10.98 -18.57 8.55
CA ALA A 81 -11.63 -19.14 9.74
C ALA A 81 -10.82 -18.96 11.04
N ASP A 82 -9.49 -19.01 10.99
CA ASP A 82 -8.63 -18.79 12.16
C ASP A 82 -8.66 -17.35 12.67
N GLY A 83 -9.08 -16.37 11.85
CA GLY A 83 -9.12 -14.95 12.18
C GLY A 83 -10.51 -14.32 12.27
N ALA A 84 -11.55 -14.99 11.79
CA ALA A 84 -12.87 -14.42 11.52
C ALA A 84 -13.62 -13.83 12.74
N GLY A 85 -13.26 -14.24 13.97
CA GLY A 85 -14.01 -13.87 15.16
C GLY A 85 -15.44 -14.41 15.12
N ASP A 86 -16.43 -13.53 15.26
CA ASP A 86 -17.87 -13.85 15.15
C ASP A 86 -18.42 -13.75 13.71
N VAL A 87 -17.59 -13.47 12.69
CA VAL A 87 -18.02 -13.50 11.28
C VAL A 87 -18.23 -14.95 10.83
N THR A 88 -19.48 -15.29 10.52
CA THR A 88 -19.88 -16.65 10.10
C THR A 88 -19.84 -16.86 8.59
N ASN A 89 -20.06 -15.82 7.79
CA ASN A 89 -19.93 -15.86 6.34
C ASN A 89 -18.49 -15.50 5.93
N LEU A 90 -17.63 -16.52 5.80
CA LEU A 90 -16.20 -16.33 5.54
C LEU A 90 -15.90 -15.69 4.18
N ASP A 91 -16.79 -15.86 3.19
CA ASP A 91 -16.69 -15.15 1.90
C ASP A 91 -16.94 -13.63 2.03
N CYS A 92 -17.56 -13.22 3.14
CA CYS A 92 -17.77 -11.83 3.50
C CYS A 92 -16.78 -11.29 4.56
N LEU A 93 -15.81 -12.08 5.06
CA LEU A 93 -14.87 -11.59 6.07
C LEU A 93 -14.08 -10.35 5.60
N LYS A 94 -13.72 -10.29 4.31
CA LYS A 94 -13.09 -9.12 3.68
C LYS A 94 -13.97 -7.88 3.78
N GLN A 95 -15.23 -8.00 3.34
CA GLN A 95 -16.21 -6.91 3.35
C GLN A 95 -16.54 -6.47 4.77
N GLU A 96 -16.76 -7.40 5.70
CA GLU A 96 -17.04 -7.14 7.12
C GLU A 96 -15.88 -6.40 7.81
N THR A 97 -14.64 -6.77 7.47
CA THR A 97 -13.42 -6.08 7.94
C THR A 97 -13.34 -4.66 7.38
N ALA A 98 -13.57 -4.49 6.08
CA ALA A 98 -13.55 -3.19 5.40
C ALA A 98 -14.65 -2.26 5.92
N ASP A 99 -15.87 -2.76 6.05
CA ASP A 99 -17.07 -2.01 6.43
C ASP A 99 -17.03 -1.53 7.88
N GLN A 100 -16.51 -2.35 8.80
CA GLN A 100 -16.25 -1.92 10.18
C GLN A 100 -15.13 -0.86 10.25
N ALA A 101 -14.01 -1.07 9.55
CA ALA A 101 -12.92 -0.09 9.53
C ALA A 101 -13.36 1.24 8.90
N PHE A 102 -14.12 1.21 7.81
CA PHE A 102 -14.69 2.39 7.16
C PHE A 102 -15.70 3.11 8.06
N THR A 103 -16.58 2.37 8.75
CA THR A 103 -17.50 2.93 9.76
C THR A 103 -16.74 3.70 10.83
N ASN A 104 -15.67 3.12 11.36
CA ASN A 104 -14.85 3.72 12.41
C ASN A 104 -14.09 4.97 11.91
N ALA A 105 -13.51 4.91 10.71
CA ALA A 105 -12.84 6.05 10.08
C ALA A 105 -13.80 7.20 9.75
N LYS A 106 -15.00 6.90 9.25
CA LYS A 106 -16.07 7.85 8.94
C LYS A 106 -16.64 8.52 10.19
N ALA A 107 -16.70 7.80 11.31
CA ALA A 107 -17.01 8.35 12.63
C ALA A 107 -15.90 9.27 13.16
N ALA A 108 -14.62 8.91 12.96
CA ALA A 108 -13.47 9.75 13.28
C ALA A 108 -13.29 10.96 12.34
N LYS A 109 -13.89 10.89 11.13
CA LYS A 109 -13.69 11.78 9.98
C LYS A 109 -12.27 11.75 9.40
N ASP A 110 -11.65 10.58 9.41
CA ASP A 110 -10.31 10.39 8.87
C ASP A 110 -10.35 9.87 7.42
N LEU A 111 -9.80 10.65 6.49
CA LEU A 111 -9.85 10.36 5.05
C LEU A 111 -8.88 9.22 4.68
N ARG A 112 -7.71 9.14 5.30
CA ARG A 112 -6.76 8.03 5.15
C ARG A 112 -7.41 6.72 5.61
N GLY A 113 -8.08 6.72 6.76
CA GLY A 113 -8.82 5.56 7.26
C GLY A 113 -9.94 5.10 6.33
N MET A 114 -10.74 6.04 5.81
CA MET A 114 -11.80 5.73 4.86
C MET A 114 -11.24 5.23 3.52
N ALA A 115 -10.20 5.88 2.98
CA ALA A 115 -9.52 5.45 1.76
C ALA A 115 -8.86 4.07 1.90
N GLY A 116 -8.18 3.81 3.02
CA GLY A 116 -7.55 2.52 3.32
C GLY A 116 -8.56 1.38 3.39
N ALA A 117 -9.73 1.61 3.98
CA ALA A 117 -10.79 0.61 4.01
C ALA A 117 -11.44 0.36 2.63
N LEU A 118 -11.57 1.39 1.78
CA LEU A 118 -12.01 1.23 0.39
C LEU A 118 -10.96 0.46 -0.45
N LEU A 119 -9.67 0.79 -0.30
CA LEU A 119 -8.55 0.04 -0.87
C LEU A 119 -8.58 -1.43 -0.42
N PHE A 120 -8.80 -1.68 0.87
CA PHE A 120 -8.89 -3.03 1.42
C PHE A 120 -10.09 -3.81 0.89
N GLN A 121 -11.24 -3.18 0.66
CA GLN A 121 -12.37 -3.82 -0.04
C GLN A 121 -12.02 -4.16 -1.49
N ALA A 122 -11.24 -3.32 -2.17
CA ALA A 122 -10.90 -3.47 -3.58
C ALA A 122 -9.78 -4.49 -3.88
N ILE A 123 -8.66 -4.53 -3.15
CA ILE A 123 -7.50 -5.39 -3.49
C ILE A 123 -7.84 -6.88 -3.65
N GLU A 124 -6.97 -7.66 -4.30
CA GLU A 124 -7.18 -9.09 -4.51
C GLU A 124 -7.44 -9.86 -3.20
N ARG A 125 -8.27 -10.90 -3.27
CA ARG A 125 -8.41 -11.91 -2.20
C ARG A 125 -7.74 -13.20 -2.67
N ASN A 126 -6.64 -13.58 -2.02
CA ASN A 126 -5.88 -14.79 -2.39
C ASN A 126 -6.75 -16.05 -2.27
N THR A 127 -6.53 -16.99 -3.19
CA THR A 127 -7.26 -18.24 -3.32
C THR A 127 -6.34 -19.46 -3.12
N GLY A 128 -6.73 -20.63 -3.63
CA GLY A 128 -5.96 -21.88 -3.48
C GLY A 128 -4.95 -22.15 -4.58
N GLY A 129 -4.85 -21.30 -5.62
CA GLY A 129 -3.99 -21.52 -6.77
C GLY A 129 -4.18 -20.47 -7.86
N VAL A 130 -3.17 -20.35 -8.73
CA VAL A 130 -3.12 -19.31 -9.77
C VAL A 130 -4.25 -19.45 -10.79
N GLY A 131 -4.87 -18.33 -11.15
CA GLY A 131 -6.01 -18.25 -12.07
C GLY A 131 -7.35 -18.67 -11.46
N VAL A 132 -7.41 -18.98 -10.17
CA VAL A 132 -8.67 -19.32 -9.48
C VAL A 132 -9.31 -18.05 -8.95
N ALA A 133 -10.47 -17.68 -9.51
CA ALA A 133 -11.27 -16.56 -9.03
C ALA A 133 -11.74 -16.76 -7.57
N SER A 134 -11.70 -15.69 -6.80
CA SER A 134 -12.13 -15.66 -5.40
C SER A 134 -13.65 -15.60 -5.29
N VAL A 135 -14.21 -16.24 -4.27
CA VAL A 135 -15.66 -16.18 -4.01
C VAL A 135 -16.02 -14.78 -3.54
N LEU A 136 -17.02 -14.17 -4.19
CA LEU A 136 -17.51 -12.84 -3.87
C LEU A 136 -18.40 -12.87 -2.61
N CYS A 137 -18.30 -11.83 -1.78
CA CYS A 137 -19.26 -11.63 -0.70
C CYS A 137 -20.68 -11.47 -1.24
N ASN A 138 -21.66 -12.02 -0.52
CA ASN A 138 -23.06 -12.04 -0.90
C ASN A 138 -24.01 -11.44 0.16
N ASP A 139 -23.46 -10.84 1.22
CA ASP A 139 -24.20 -10.04 2.21
C ASP A 139 -24.12 -8.54 1.87
N THR A 140 -25.06 -7.75 2.41
CA THR A 140 -25.11 -6.29 2.20
C THR A 140 -24.27 -5.56 3.24
N ALA A 141 -23.28 -4.79 2.80
CA ALA A 141 -22.50 -3.90 3.68
C ALA A 141 -23.36 -2.75 4.26
N VAL A 142 -22.96 -2.24 5.43
CA VAL A 142 -23.60 -1.12 6.12
C VAL A 142 -23.31 0.20 5.43
N ASN A 143 -22.10 0.39 4.88
CA ASN A 143 -21.73 1.58 4.12
C ASN A 143 -21.96 1.38 2.62
N ALA A 144 -22.65 2.34 1.99
CA ALA A 144 -22.91 2.33 0.56
C ALA A 144 -21.62 2.40 -0.26
N GLU A 145 -20.59 3.09 0.25
CA GLU A 145 -19.28 3.22 -0.38
C GLU A 145 -18.51 1.88 -0.44
N ILE A 146 -18.75 0.99 0.53
CA ILE A 146 -18.21 -0.38 0.55
C ILE A 146 -19.09 -1.31 -0.30
N ALA A 147 -20.42 -1.15 -0.24
CA ALA A 147 -21.38 -1.92 -1.04
C ALA A 147 -21.27 -1.67 -2.57
N ALA A 148 -20.71 -0.53 -2.98
CA ALA A 148 -20.41 -0.21 -4.38
C ALA A 148 -19.21 -1.01 -4.94
N LEU A 149 -18.40 -1.64 -4.08
CA LEU A 149 -17.15 -2.30 -4.44
C LEU A 149 -17.19 -3.81 -4.18
N THR A 150 -16.43 -4.54 -4.99
CA THR A 150 -16.09 -5.96 -4.80
C THR A 150 -14.58 -6.12 -4.98
N GLN A 151 -14.00 -7.27 -4.63
CA GLN A 151 -12.56 -7.47 -4.78
C GLN A 151 -12.11 -7.70 -6.24
N HIS A 152 -10.88 -7.27 -6.54
CA HIS A 152 -10.10 -7.71 -7.68
C HIS A 152 -9.95 -9.24 -7.66
N GLN A 153 -9.77 -9.83 -8.84
CA GLN A 153 -9.52 -11.26 -9.03
C GLN A 153 -8.10 -11.48 -9.53
N ASP A 154 -7.57 -12.68 -9.23
CA ASP A 154 -6.31 -13.18 -9.79
C ASP A 154 -6.23 -12.88 -11.30
N ALA A 155 -5.16 -12.19 -11.71
CA ALA A 155 -5.01 -11.67 -13.07
C ALA A 155 -4.96 -12.75 -14.17
N ALA A 156 -4.71 -14.02 -13.83
CA ALA A 156 -4.78 -15.16 -14.74
C ALA A 156 -6.18 -15.81 -14.81
N SER A 157 -7.15 -15.36 -14.00
CA SER A 157 -8.53 -15.86 -14.03
C SER A 157 -9.35 -15.29 -15.19
N GLU A 158 -10.45 -15.97 -15.55
CA GLU A 158 -11.22 -15.61 -16.74
C GLU A 158 -11.87 -14.21 -16.61
N ASN A 159 -11.62 -13.34 -17.59
CA ASN A 159 -12.09 -11.94 -17.63
C ASN A 159 -11.54 -11.00 -16.54
N ALA A 160 -10.54 -11.43 -15.75
CA ALA A 160 -9.98 -10.70 -14.60
C ALA A 160 -9.73 -9.21 -14.88
N GLY A 161 -8.88 -8.88 -15.86
CA GLY A 161 -8.52 -7.49 -16.15
C GLY A 161 -9.71 -6.56 -16.50
N ALA A 162 -10.81 -7.10 -17.04
CA ALA A 162 -12.00 -6.29 -17.34
C ALA A 162 -12.85 -6.03 -16.08
N LEU A 163 -12.85 -6.97 -15.12
CA LEU A 163 -13.46 -6.80 -13.80
C LEU A 163 -12.59 -5.91 -12.90
N ASN A 164 -11.29 -6.17 -12.84
CA ASN A 164 -10.31 -5.42 -12.06
C ASN A 164 -10.28 -3.94 -12.48
N LYS A 165 -10.25 -3.63 -13.78
CA LYS A 165 -10.43 -2.26 -14.29
C LYS A 165 -11.75 -1.62 -13.81
N ALA A 166 -12.85 -2.36 -13.81
CA ALA A 166 -14.14 -1.86 -13.33
C ALA A 166 -14.14 -1.60 -11.81
N VAL A 167 -13.49 -2.45 -11.01
CA VAL A 167 -13.30 -2.24 -9.56
C VAL A 167 -12.42 -1.01 -9.31
N THR A 168 -11.26 -0.90 -9.96
CA THR A 168 -10.35 0.25 -9.86
C THR A 168 -11.07 1.56 -10.24
N LEU A 169 -11.82 1.59 -11.34
CA LEU A 169 -12.51 2.81 -11.78
C LEU A 169 -13.74 3.15 -10.92
N GLU A 170 -14.38 2.19 -10.24
CA GLU A 170 -15.40 2.51 -9.24
C GLU A 170 -14.78 2.96 -7.91
N LEU A 171 -13.68 2.34 -7.47
CA LEU A 171 -12.91 2.77 -6.30
C LEU A 171 -12.46 4.23 -6.43
N ALA A 172 -11.97 4.64 -7.60
CA ALA A 172 -11.62 6.03 -7.89
C ALA A 172 -12.79 6.99 -7.63
N LYS A 173 -14.02 6.62 -8.02
CA LYS A 173 -15.23 7.41 -7.75
C LYS A 173 -15.57 7.44 -6.27
N GLN A 174 -15.49 6.30 -5.56
CA GLN A 174 -15.76 6.26 -4.12
C GLN A 174 -14.76 7.13 -3.34
N LEU A 175 -13.47 7.10 -3.72
CA LEU A 175 -12.43 7.97 -3.16
C LEU A 175 -12.72 9.45 -3.43
N ALA A 176 -13.01 9.84 -4.68
CA ALA A 176 -13.38 11.22 -5.02
C ALA A 176 -14.66 11.68 -4.29
N ALA A 177 -15.67 10.80 -4.17
CA ALA A 177 -16.93 11.10 -3.49
C ALA A 177 -16.76 11.35 -1.98
N ILE A 178 -15.76 10.74 -1.33
CA ILE A 178 -15.41 11.04 0.07
C ILE A 178 -14.43 12.21 0.22
N GLY A 179 -13.82 12.68 -0.88
CA GLY A 179 -12.78 13.71 -0.87
C GLY A 179 -11.37 13.20 -0.58
N ALA A 180 -11.11 11.92 -0.84
CA ALA A 180 -9.76 11.35 -0.89
C ALA A 180 -9.18 11.45 -2.32
N ASP A 181 -7.89 11.17 -2.46
CA ASP A 181 -7.22 11.12 -3.76
C ASP A 181 -7.73 9.93 -4.61
N PRO A 182 -8.30 10.16 -5.81
CA PRO A 182 -8.75 9.08 -6.68
C PRO A 182 -7.59 8.26 -7.31
N GLU A 183 -6.38 8.80 -7.39
CA GLU A 183 -5.23 8.07 -7.96
C GLU A 183 -4.78 6.90 -7.06
N LEU A 184 -5.13 6.92 -5.76
CA LEU A 184 -4.94 5.79 -4.86
C LEU A 184 -5.58 4.50 -5.41
N ALA A 185 -6.65 4.59 -6.21
CA ALA A 185 -7.29 3.43 -6.80
C ALA A 185 -6.33 2.57 -7.65
N LEU A 186 -5.35 3.20 -8.29
CA LEU A 186 -4.31 2.53 -9.08
C LEU A 186 -3.39 1.65 -8.20
N LEU A 187 -3.33 1.92 -6.89
CA LEU A 187 -2.59 1.13 -5.89
C LEU A 187 -3.42 -0.03 -5.33
N SER A 188 -4.55 -0.37 -5.94
CA SER A 188 -5.33 -1.59 -5.63
C SER A 188 -5.20 -2.70 -6.68
N GLY A 189 -4.44 -2.46 -7.75
CA GLY A 189 -4.23 -3.38 -8.86
C GLY A 189 -3.42 -4.62 -8.48
N THR A 190 -3.43 -5.62 -9.37
CA THR A 190 -2.87 -6.94 -9.08
C THR A 190 -1.43 -7.13 -9.58
N PHE A 191 -0.86 -8.29 -9.28
CA PHE A 191 0.34 -8.78 -9.96
C PHE A 191 0.07 -9.06 -11.45
N ALA A 192 1.14 -9.18 -12.24
CA ALA A 192 1.03 -9.70 -13.61
C ALA A 192 0.50 -11.16 -13.61
N PRO A 193 -0.30 -11.59 -14.62
CA PRO A 193 -0.86 -12.94 -14.68
C PRO A 193 0.18 -14.05 -14.51
N GLY A 194 -0.03 -14.95 -13.55
CA GLY A 194 0.81 -16.13 -13.33
C GLY A 194 0.49 -17.28 -14.29
N ASP A 195 1.27 -18.36 -14.21
CA ASP A 195 0.95 -19.63 -14.88
C ASP A 195 -0.08 -20.42 -14.06
N ALA A 196 -1.26 -20.71 -14.63
CA ALA A 196 -2.27 -21.55 -14.00
C ALA A 196 -1.82 -23.02 -13.78
N GLY A 197 -0.68 -23.41 -14.33
CA GLY A 197 0.03 -24.65 -14.00
C GLY A 197 0.86 -24.61 -12.70
N ASP A 198 0.98 -23.45 -12.03
CA ASP A 198 1.76 -23.30 -10.79
C ASP A 198 1.07 -23.98 -9.60
N THR A 199 1.60 -25.15 -9.22
CA THR A 199 1.15 -25.92 -8.06
C THR A 199 1.60 -25.34 -6.71
N THR A 200 2.40 -24.27 -6.68
CA THR A 200 2.73 -23.56 -5.44
C THR A 200 1.67 -22.54 -5.03
N GLY A 201 0.83 -22.09 -5.98
CA GLY A 201 -0.17 -21.05 -5.76
C GLY A 201 0.41 -19.66 -5.51
N LYS A 202 1.68 -19.42 -5.89
CA LYS A 202 2.35 -18.13 -5.71
C LYS A 202 2.24 -17.25 -6.96
N GLY A 203 2.32 -17.84 -8.16
CA GLY A 203 2.41 -17.10 -9.40
C GLY A 203 3.57 -16.09 -9.38
N ASN A 204 3.29 -14.85 -9.79
CA ASN A 204 4.26 -13.75 -9.80
C ASN A 204 4.28 -12.93 -8.49
N SER A 205 3.67 -13.43 -7.41
CA SER A 205 3.48 -12.61 -6.20
C SER A 205 4.74 -12.44 -5.35
N CYS A 206 4.67 -11.48 -4.43
CA CYS A 206 5.58 -11.36 -3.28
C CYS A 206 4.79 -11.61 -1.97
N ASP A 207 5.50 -11.70 -0.84
CA ASP A 207 4.89 -11.98 0.47
C ASP A 207 5.74 -11.46 1.65
N ASP A 208 6.61 -10.48 1.39
CA ASP A 208 7.56 -9.92 2.34
C ASP A 208 6.89 -8.80 3.16
N GLU A 209 6.96 -8.86 4.50
CA GLU A 209 6.37 -7.87 5.42
C GLU A 209 7.09 -6.52 5.31
N GLU A 210 6.40 -5.51 4.75
CA GLU A 210 6.94 -4.17 4.46
C GLU A 210 5.92 -3.09 4.88
N PRO A 211 5.71 -2.85 6.19
CA PRO A 211 4.54 -2.15 6.72
C PRO A 211 4.32 -0.70 6.26
N ASP A 212 5.40 -0.03 5.81
CA ASP A 212 5.35 1.35 5.31
C ASP A 212 4.76 1.44 3.88
N LEU A 213 4.78 0.34 3.10
CA LEU A 213 4.32 0.32 1.71
C LEU A 213 3.75 -1.05 1.30
N GLY A 214 4.62 -2.05 1.10
CA GLY A 214 4.25 -3.40 0.67
C GLY A 214 5.08 -3.87 -0.51
N CYS A 215 5.39 -5.17 -0.51
CA CYS A 215 6.36 -5.75 -1.43
C CYS A 215 5.99 -5.62 -2.92
N ILE A 216 4.70 -5.46 -3.26
CA ILE A 216 4.25 -5.31 -4.66
C ILE A 216 4.76 -4.01 -5.29
N PHE A 217 4.93 -2.97 -4.46
CA PHE A 217 5.39 -1.66 -4.88
C PHE A 217 6.92 -1.57 -4.88
N SER A 218 7.57 -2.01 -3.80
CA SER A 218 9.03 -1.93 -3.64
C SER A 218 9.80 -2.81 -4.63
N GLN A 219 9.22 -3.95 -5.02
CA GLN A 219 9.79 -4.88 -6.00
C GLN A 219 9.36 -4.57 -7.44
N GLY A 220 8.53 -3.53 -7.67
CA GLY A 220 8.09 -3.12 -9.01
C GLY A 220 7.12 -4.10 -9.69
N LEU A 221 6.33 -4.84 -8.92
CA LEU A 221 5.50 -5.97 -9.39
C LEU A 221 4.04 -5.60 -9.69
N LEU A 222 3.60 -4.42 -9.26
CA LEU A 222 2.25 -3.90 -9.49
C LEU A 222 1.97 -3.69 -10.98
N VAL A 223 0.83 -4.18 -11.44
CA VAL A 223 0.25 -3.81 -12.73
C VAL A 223 -0.97 -2.92 -12.48
N LEU A 224 -0.99 -1.73 -13.09
CA LEU A 224 -2.09 -0.79 -12.93
C LEU A 224 -3.28 -1.27 -13.80
N ASP A 225 -4.39 -1.62 -13.18
CA ASP A 225 -5.58 -2.07 -13.89
C ASP A 225 -6.26 -0.96 -14.72
N ALA A 226 -5.91 0.31 -14.50
CA ALA A 226 -6.31 1.46 -15.32
C ALA A 226 -5.18 2.48 -15.49
N SER A 227 -5.37 3.43 -16.41
CA SER A 227 -4.49 4.61 -16.57
C SER A 227 -4.95 5.80 -15.72
N GLN A 228 -4.05 6.77 -15.47
CA GLN A 228 -4.38 8.03 -14.78
C GLN A 228 -5.43 8.84 -15.56
N GLU A 229 -5.40 8.76 -16.89
CA GLU A 229 -6.39 9.38 -17.78
C GLU A 229 -7.77 8.74 -17.67
N GLU A 230 -7.84 7.40 -17.52
CA GLU A 230 -9.11 6.69 -17.28
C GLU A 230 -9.67 7.01 -15.89
N VAL A 231 -8.82 7.06 -14.85
CA VAL A 231 -9.20 7.51 -13.49
C VAL A 231 -9.74 8.94 -13.53
N SER A 232 -8.99 9.87 -14.13
CA SER A 232 -9.39 11.27 -14.29
C SER A 232 -10.73 11.40 -15.03
N SER A 233 -10.96 10.58 -16.06
CA SER A 233 -12.20 10.54 -16.83
C SER A 233 -13.37 9.94 -16.04
N ALA A 234 -13.11 8.96 -15.16
CA ALA A 234 -14.15 8.31 -14.35
C ALA A 234 -14.66 9.20 -13.20
N VAL A 235 -13.84 10.12 -12.70
CA VAL A 235 -14.17 10.98 -11.54
C VAL A 235 -14.62 12.40 -11.89
N VAL A 236 -14.59 12.80 -13.17
CA VAL A 236 -14.82 14.20 -13.61
C VAL A 236 -16.16 14.80 -13.15
N ASP A 237 -17.22 13.99 -13.09
CA ASP A 237 -18.57 14.39 -12.66
C ASP A 237 -18.89 13.96 -11.20
N VAL A 238 -17.91 13.44 -10.45
CA VAL A 238 -18.13 12.96 -9.08
C VAL A 238 -18.10 14.12 -8.08
N ALA A 239 -19.26 14.43 -7.52
CA ALA A 239 -19.37 15.43 -6.46
C ALA A 239 -18.88 14.86 -5.11
N GLN A 240 -17.97 15.60 -4.46
CA GLN A 240 -17.58 15.33 -3.08
C GLN A 240 -18.79 15.49 -2.13
N THR A 241 -19.11 14.43 -1.38
CA THR A 241 -20.25 14.37 -0.44
C THR A 241 -19.82 14.42 1.03
N PHE A 242 -18.54 14.18 1.31
CA PHE A 242 -17.96 14.13 2.66
C PHE A 242 -16.79 15.10 2.82
N THR A 243 -16.47 15.50 4.05
CA THR A 243 -15.29 16.31 4.35
C THR A 243 -14.67 15.85 5.66
N GLY A 244 -13.50 15.23 5.57
CA GLY A 244 -12.69 14.77 6.69
C GLY A 244 -11.34 15.47 6.78
N THR A 245 -10.45 14.88 7.56
CA THR A 245 -9.05 15.31 7.77
C THR A 245 -8.09 14.14 7.56
N GLY A 246 -6.78 14.41 7.44
CA GLY A 246 -5.78 13.34 7.34
C GLY A 246 -5.89 12.54 6.04
N GLY A 247 -5.67 13.18 4.89
CA GLY A 247 -5.63 12.49 3.61
C GLY A 247 -4.35 11.66 3.41
N ILE A 248 -4.36 10.83 2.37
CA ILE A 248 -3.21 10.11 1.81
C ILE A 248 -3.29 10.27 0.28
N PHE A 249 -2.15 10.24 -0.41
CA PHE A 249 -2.05 10.50 -1.85
C PHE A 249 -1.16 9.45 -2.53
N ALA A 250 -1.48 9.05 -3.76
CA ALA A 250 -0.69 8.05 -4.48
C ALA A 250 0.74 8.54 -4.76
N SER A 251 0.88 9.81 -5.12
CA SER A 251 2.16 10.50 -5.35
C SER A 251 3.03 10.70 -4.09
N ASP A 252 2.48 10.45 -2.89
CA ASP A 252 3.25 10.40 -1.64
C ASP A 252 3.80 8.99 -1.33
N LEU A 253 3.27 7.96 -2.01
CA LEU A 253 3.62 6.55 -1.80
C LEU A 253 4.56 6.03 -2.89
N VAL A 254 4.29 6.34 -4.16
CA VAL A 254 5.00 5.78 -5.32
C VAL A 254 5.07 6.75 -6.51
N ASP A 255 6.00 6.50 -7.43
CA ASP A 255 5.90 7.01 -8.80
C ASP A 255 5.00 6.07 -9.63
N LEU A 256 3.77 6.51 -9.89
CA LEU A 256 2.80 5.77 -10.71
C LEU A 256 3.31 5.52 -12.14
N ALA A 257 4.22 6.34 -12.68
CA ALA A 257 4.78 6.15 -14.01
C ALA A 257 5.85 5.04 -14.09
N SER A 258 6.26 4.46 -12.94
CA SER A 258 7.19 3.33 -12.90
C SER A 258 6.54 1.97 -13.17
N PHE A 259 5.21 1.87 -13.10
CA PHE A 259 4.45 0.62 -13.25
C PHE A 259 3.82 0.46 -14.64
N SER A 260 3.62 -0.79 -15.07
CA SER A 260 2.94 -1.08 -16.33
C SER A 260 1.41 -1.04 -16.19
N VAL A 261 0.71 -0.47 -17.18
CA VAL A 261 -0.77 -0.50 -17.25
C VAL A 261 -1.26 -1.77 -17.98
N ALA A 262 -2.32 -2.40 -17.46
CA ALA A 262 -2.93 -3.59 -18.03
C ALA A 262 -3.60 -3.33 -19.40
N SER A 263 -3.31 -4.19 -20.39
CA SER A 263 -3.92 -4.15 -21.73
C SER A 263 -5.33 -4.78 -21.74
N VAL A 264 -6.28 -4.13 -21.07
CA VAL A 264 -7.66 -4.63 -20.89
C VAL A 264 -8.50 -4.48 -22.17
N THR A 265 -8.97 -5.60 -22.72
CA THR A 265 -9.90 -5.64 -23.87
C THR A 265 -11.29 -6.10 -23.46
N GLY A 266 -12.06 -5.22 -22.81
CA GLY A 266 -13.42 -5.50 -22.38
C GLY A 266 -13.98 -4.41 -21.46
N THR A 267 -15.26 -4.52 -21.12
CA THR A 267 -15.95 -3.63 -20.18
C THR A 267 -16.91 -4.44 -19.31
N VAL A 268 -16.86 -4.25 -17.99
CA VAL A 268 -17.76 -4.89 -17.03
C VAL A 268 -18.62 -3.82 -16.36
N ASP A 269 -19.94 -4.04 -16.31
CA ASP A 269 -20.84 -3.24 -15.48
C ASP A 269 -20.83 -3.79 -14.05
N LEU A 270 -20.06 -3.15 -13.18
CA LEU A 270 -19.87 -3.60 -11.80
C LEU A 270 -21.19 -3.65 -11.01
N SER A 271 -22.19 -2.84 -11.38
CA SER A 271 -23.50 -2.81 -10.71
C SER A 271 -24.32 -4.09 -10.91
N THR A 272 -23.95 -4.91 -11.90
CA THR A 272 -24.53 -6.25 -12.12
C THR A 272 -23.86 -7.35 -11.27
N ILE A 273 -22.70 -7.06 -10.67
CA ILE A 273 -21.89 -7.99 -9.88
C ILE A 273 -22.06 -7.71 -8.38
N VAL A 274 -22.00 -6.44 -7.95
CA VAL A 274 -22.30 -6.08 -6.57
C VAL A 274 -23.80 -6.22 -6.29
N LYS A 275 -24.16 -6.79 -5.13
CA LYS A 275 -25.56 -6.88 -4.68
C LYS A 275 -26.09 -5.51 -4.20
N GLY A 276 -26.29 -4.60 -5.14
CA GLY A 276 -26.75 -3.23 -4.85
C GLY A 276 -27.35 -2.46 -6.03
N GLY A 277 -27.41 -3.04 -7.23
CA GLY A 277 -27.89 -2.38 -8.47
C GLY A 277 -29.39 -2.03 -8.50
N ALA A 278 -29.85 -1.14 -7.63
CA ALA A 278 -31.19 -0.57 -7.63
C ALA A 278 -31.21 0.86 -7.05
N ALA A 279 -31.87 1.78 -7.76
CA ALA A 279 -32.21 3.15 -7.34
C ALA A 279 -31.08 4.20 -7.26
N ALA A 280 -30.20 4.24 -8.25
CA ALA A 280 -29.86 5.55 -8.85
C ALA A 280 -30.97 5.93 -9.86
N GLY A 281 -31.32 7.21 -9.95
CA GLY A 281 -32.47 7.69 -10.74
C GLY A 281 -32.19 7.82 -12.24
N GLU A 282 -33.04 7.19 -13.04
CA GLU A 282 -33.30 7.39 -14.48
C GLU A 282 -32.58 8.57 -15.19
N VAL A 283 -31.55 8.24 -15.97
CA VAL A 283 -31.11 9.01 -17.14
C VAL A 283 -30.82 8.05 -18.29
N ALA A 284 -31.28 8.39 -19.50
CA ALA A 284 -31.56 7.41 -20.53
C ALA A 284 -30.48 7.24 -21.61
N ALA A 285 -30.22 5.98 -21.95
CA ALA A 285 -29.80 5.53 -23.28
C ALA A 285 -31.03 4.90 -23.99
N THR A 286 -31.26 5.01 -25.30
CA THR A 286 -30.51 5.67 -26.38
C THR A 286 -31.49 6.04 -27.51
N ASP A 287 -31.11 6.94 -28.42
CA ASP A 287 -31.89 7.21 -29.65
C ASP A 287 -31.48 6.25 -30.78
N ALA A 288 -32.40 5.39 -31.24
CA ALA A 288 -32.54 4.97 -32.65
C ALA A 288 -33.71 3.99 -32.91
N ALA A 289 -34.53 4.34 -33.91
CA ALA A 289 -35.27 3.44 -34.83
C ALA A 289 -36.18 2.30 -34.27
N ALA A 290 -37.50 2.52 -34.37
CA ALA A 290 -38.52 1.51 -34.09
C ALA A 290 -38.80 0.51 -35.23
N THR A 291 -39.23 -0.70 -34.87
CA THR A 291 -40.24 -1.50 -35.64
C THR A 291 -41.21 -2.16 -34.65
N THR A 292 -42.37 -2.64 -35.11
CA THR A 292 -43.59 -2.69 -34.28
C THR A 292 -44.30 -4.04 -34.26
N ALA A 293 -44.66 -4.50 -33.05
CA ALA A 293 -45.61 -5.59 -32.72
C ALA A 293 -45.13 -7.02 -33.14
N VAL A 294 -45.70 -8.12 -32.63
CA VAL A 294 -46.97 -8.35 -31.90
C VAL A 294 -46.72 -9.13 -30.59
N ALA A 295 -47.61 -8.99 -29.61
CA ALA A 295 -47.52 -9.61 -28.28
C ALA A 295 -48.20 -10.99 -28.19
N GLU A 296 -47.78 -11.80 -27.21
CA GLU A 296 -48.71 -12.63 -26.41
C GLU A 296 -48.13 -12.94 -25.02
N THR A 297 -48.99 -13.19 -24.02
CA THR A 297 -48.65 -13.31 -22.59
C THR A 297 -49.87 -13.82 -21.81
N PRO A 298 -49.76 -14.58 -20.70
CA PRO A 298 -48.77 -15.60 -20.31
C PRO A 298 -49.43 -16.99 -20.12
N ALA A 299 -48.66 -17.99 -19.69
CA ALA A 299 -49.19 -19.13 -18.95
C ALA A 299 -48.19 -19.55 -17.86
N ALA A 300 -48.70 -19.91 -16.68
CA ALA A 300 -47.91 -20.43 -15.56
C ALA A 300 -48.55 -21.73 -15.07
N GLU A 301 -47.75 -22.72 -14.69
CA GLU A 301 -48.21 -23.84 -13.87
C GLU A 301 -47.06 -24.55 -13.14
N THR A 302 -47.40 -25.21 -12.03
CA THR A 302 -46.55 -26.01 -11.11
C THR A 302 -47.49 -27.01 -10.42
N PRO A 303 -47.01 -27.98 -9.60
CA PRO A 303 -45.74 -28.74 -9.61
C PRO A 303 -46.01 -30.28 -9.63
N ALA A 304 -44.97 -31.13 -9.62
CA ALA A 304 -45.10 -32.56 -9.27
C ALA A 304 -43.77 -33.26 -8.87
N ALA A 305 -43.88 -34.41 -8.21
CA ALA A 305 -42.84 -35.42 -7.93
C ALA A 305 -43.38 -36.82 -8.38
N GLU A 306 -42.73 -37.98 -8.27
CA GLU A 306 -41.55 -38.49 -7.53
C GLU A 306 -40.84 -39.59 -8.40
N THR A 307 -39.94 -40.52 -7.99
CA THR A 307 -39.10 -40.89 -6.79
C THR A 307 -37.79 -41.54 -7.39
N THR A 308 -36.88 -42.35 -6.80
CA THR A 308 -36.72 -43.08 -5.52
C THR A 308 -35.24 -43.34 -5.18
N ALA A 309 -34.94 -43.38 -3.87
CA ALA A 309 -33.94 -44.20 -3.13
C ALA A 309 -32.75 -44.94 -3.79
N ALA A 310 -31.59 -44.83 -3.13
CA ALA A 310 -30.69 -45.95 -2.82
C ALA A 310 -30.02 -45.73 -1.44
N ALA A 311 -29.81 -46.81 -0.68
CA ALA A 311 -29.12 -46.90 0.61
C ALA A 311 -28.63 -48.38 0.76
N ASP A 312 -27.65 -48.80 1.56
CA ASP A 312 -26.78 -48.12 2.56
C ASP A 312 -25.52 -48.99 2.85
N ASP A 313 -24.62 -48.46 3.70
CA ASP A 313 -23.84 -49.17 4.76
C ASP A 313 -22.49 -49.91 4.50
N SER A 314 -21.65 -49.88 5.56
CA SER A 314 -20.49 -50.71 5.98
C SER A 314 -19.26 -50.82 5.04
N GLU A 315 -18.09 -50.23 5.33
CA GLU A 315 -17.12 -50.46 6.45
C GLU A 315 -16.37 -51.81 6.39
N ILE A 316 -15.01 -51.77 6.27
CA ILE A 316 -14.02 -52.69 6.89
C ILE A 316 -12.67 -51.96 7.15
N ASP A 317 -12.07 -52.36 8.27
CA ASP A 317 -10.91 -51.88 9.06
C ASP A 317 -9.50 -52.41 8.63
N ASP A 318 -8.43 -51.91 9.28
CA ASP A 318 -7.07 -52.51 9.49
C ASP A 318 -6.15 -52.86 8.27
N CYS A 319 -4.79 -52.86 8.32
CA CYS A 319 -3.79 -52.11 9.15
C CYS A 319 -2.34 -52.25 8.62
N LEU A 320 -1.49 -51.27 8.96
CA LEU A 320 -0.03 -51.35 9.29
C LEU A 320 1.06 -51.87 8.32
N GLU A 321 2.31 -51.65 8.78
CA GLU A 321 3.67 -52.01 8.27
C GLU A 321 4.27 -51.17 7.10
N ASP A 322 5.57 -50.81 7.08
CA ASP A 322 6.47 -50.06 8.02
C ASP A 322 7.94 -50.20 7.53
N GLU A 323 8.72 -49.10 7.44
CA GLU A 323 10.19 -49.04 7.21
C GLU A 323 10.76 -49.72 5.91
N THR A 324 12.01 -49.59 5.42
CA THR A 324 13.13 -48.62 5.62
C THR A 324 13.98 -48.45 4.35
N GLU A 325 14.72 -47.31 4.30
CA GLU A 325 16.09 -47.06 3.79
C GLU A 325 16.82 -48.05 2.83
N ALA A 326 17.40 -47.51 1.74
CA ALA A 326 18.80 -47.78 1.32
C ALA A 326 19.27 -46.83 0.19
N ALA A 327 20.51 -46.32 0.29
CA ALA A 327 21.16 -45.51 -0.76
C ALA A 327 22.32 -46.27 -1.43
N ALA A 328 22.66 -45.92 -2.67
CA ALA A 328 23.91 -46.32 -3.33
C ALA A 328 24.41 -45.23 -4.30
N THR A 329 25.68 -44.86 -4.18
CA THR A 329 26.36 -43.86 -5.01
C THR A 329 27.20 -44.50 -6.12
N THR A 330 27.54 -43.74 -7.16
CA THR A 330 28.86 -43.83 -7.79
C THR A 330 29.19 -42.58 -8.62
N GLU A 331 30.43 -42.12 -8.54
CA GLU A 331 30.95 -40.99 -9.33
C GLU A 331 31.52 -41.45 -10.69
N ALA A 332 31.65 -40.51 -11.62
CA ALA A 332 32.69 -40.55 -12.65
C ALA A 332 33.18 -39.11 -12.96
N ALA A 333 34.40 -38.77 -12.54
CA ALA A 333 34.99 -37.47 -12.77
C ALA A 333 35.79 -37.40 -14.08
N ALA A 334 35.92 -36.20 -14.65
CA ALA A 334 36.90 -35.87 -15.69
C ALA A 334 37.52 -34.50 -15.37
N THR A 335 38.86 -34.42 -15.41
CA THR A 335 39.63 -33.32 -14.81
C THR A 335 40.02 -32.24 -15.84
N THR A 336 40.27 -31.03 -15.33
CA THR A 336 40.71 -29.83 -16.05
C THR A 336 42.00 -29.98 -16.86
N THR A 337 42.15 -29.12 -17.87
CA THR A 337 43.44 -28.43 -18.09
C THR A 337 43.19 -27.07 -18.74
N ALA A 338 43.87 -26.03 -18.25
CA ALA A 338 43.88 -24.68 -18.81
C ALA A 338 45.28 -24.07 -18.63
N ALA A 339 45.75 -23.28 -19.60
CA ALA A 339 47.04 -22.59 -19.55
C ALA A 339 47.13 -21.48 -20.61
N VAL A 340 47.23 -20.22 -20.16
CA VAL A 340 48.13 -19.10 -20.57
C VAL A 340 48.60 -18.93 -22.04
N ASP A 341 48.95 -17.73 -22.54
CA ASP A 341 49.30 -16.45 -21.90
C ASP A 341 49.08 -15.25 -22.85
N ASP A 342 48.76 -14.05 -22.34
CA ASP A 342 49.60 -12.82 -22.37
C ASP A 342 48.85 -11.67 -21.64
N SER A 343 49.54 -10.58 -21.24
CA SER A 343 49.06 -9.60 -20.24
C SER A 343 49.36 -8.11 -20.59
N ALA A 344 49.18 -7.21 -19.61
CA ALA A 344 49.46 -5.76 -19.59
C ALA A 344 48.39 -4.86 -20.23
N ASP A 345 47.67 -3.99 -19.49
CA ASP A 345 48.05 -2.72 -18.82
C ASP A 345 47.98 -1.51 -19.82
N ASP A 346 47.65 -0.26 -19.46
CA ASP A 346 47.64 0.41 -18.14
C ASP A 346 46.64 1.60 -18.08
N ASP A 347 46.43 2.09 -16.86
CA ASP A 347 46.05 3.44 -16.39
C ASP A 347 44.64 4.04 -16.65
N SER A 348 44.28 4.93 -15.72
CA SER A 348 43.03 5.68 -15.62
C SER A 348 43.23 7.16 -15.97
N SER A 349 42.16 7.87 -16.32
CA SER A 349 41.73 9.13 -15.66
C SER A 349 40.63 9.82 -16.48
N ALA A 350 39.84 10.66 -15.81
CA ALA A 350 38.68 11.32 -16.39
C ALA A 350 39.01 12.60 -17.18
N THR A 351 38.23 12.87 -18.22
CA THR A 351 37.84 14.24 -18.59
C THR A 351 36.37 14.28 -18.96
N LEU A 352 35.54 14.79 -18.03
CA LEU A 352 34.17 15.18 -18.35
C LEU A 352 34.19 16.49 -19.14
N SER A 353 33.35 16.60 -20.16
CA SER A 353 33.02 17.87 -20.81
C SER A 353 31.50 18.01 -20.86
N SER A 354 30.95 18.73 -19.89
CA SER A 354 29.56 19.12 -19.87
C SER A 354 29.27 20.02 -21.07
N ALA A 355 28.22 19.70 -21.83
CA ALA A 355 27.66 20.58 -22.86
C ALA A 355 26.20 20.87 -22.50
N ASP A 356 25.85 22.16 -22.45
CA ASP A 356 24.52 22.63 -22.08
C ASP A 356 23.40 22.01 -22.94
N ALA A 357 22.41 21.45 -22.26
CA ALA A 357 21.07 21.18 -22.79
C ALA A 357 20.06 21.85 -21.85
N ALA A 358 19.92 23.17 -22.00
CA ALA A 358 19.05 23.98 -21.15
C ALA A 358 17.58 23.57 -21.29
N GLN A 359 17.05 22.85 -20.28
CA GLN A 359 15.61 22.60 -20.18
C GLN A 359 14.92 23.80 -19.54
N THR A 360 13.86 24.29 -20.19
CA THR A 360 13.20 25.55 -19.83
C THR A 360 12.50 25.47 -18.47
N THR A 361 13.00 26.23 -17.49
CA THR A 361 12.25 26.55 -16.27
C THR A 361 11.00 27.33 -16.63
N ALA A 362 9.82 26.72 -16.47
CA ALA A 362 8.57 27.45 -16.50
C ALA A 362 8.42 28.23 -15.19
N GLU A 363 8.75 29.52 -15.20
CA GLU A 363 8.43 30.44 -14.10
C GLU A 363 6.90 30.59 -14.01
N ALA A 364 6.26 29.79 -13.14
CA ALA A 364 4.88 29.99 -12.76
C ALA A 364 4.76 31.32 -11.99
N ALA A 365 3.92 32.23 -12.50
CA ALA A 365 3.97 33.63 -12.12
C ALA A 365 3.27 33.95 -10.79
N GLY A 366 4.05 34.00 -9.72
CA GLY A 366 3.90 34.99 -8.65
C GLY A 366 2.59 34.98 -7.85
N GLU A 367 2.43 34.02 -6.95
CA GLU A 367 1.69 34.26 -5.72
C GLU A 367 2.49 35.19 -4.78
N SER A 368 1.81 36.06 -4.03
CA SER A 368 2.46 37.08 -3.20
C SER A 368 2.88 36.54 -1.83
N GLY A 369 4.04 35.90 -1.76
CA GLY A 369 4.64 35.43 -0.51
C GLY A 369 6.18 35.42 -0.49
N GLU A 370 6.78 35.41 0.69
CA GLU A 370 8.24 35.36 0.86
C GLU A 370 8.71 33.90 0.91
N ASN A 371 9.74 33.54 0.13
CA ASN A 371 10.34 32.21 0.22
C ASN A 371 11.17 32.08 1.52
N ILE A 372 10.69 31.28 2.48
CA ILE A 372 11.36 31.08 3.76
C ILE A 372 12.44 29.97 3.74
N GLN A 373 12.51 29.14 2.69
CA GLN A 373 13.55 28.10 2.53
C GLN A 373 14.95 28.72 2.63
N ALA A 374 15.79 28.17 3.52
CA ALA A 374 17.13 28.69 3.84
C ALA A 374 18.26 27.95 3.11
N PHE A 375 18.01 26.71 2.68
CA PHE A 375 19.02 25.84 2.10
C PHE A 375 19.25 26.15 0.61
N THR A 376 20.51 26.15 0.21
CA THR A 376 20.96 26.51 -1.15
C THR A 376 21.84 25.43 -1.80
N GLY A 377 21.96 24.24 -1.20
CA GLY A 377 22.60 23.10 -1.85
C GLY A 377 21.76 22.60 -3.02
N THR A 378 22.39 22.13 -4.10
CA THR A 378 21.73 21.83 -5.39
C THR A 378 22.05 20.45 -5.95
N LEU A 379 22.65 19.55 -5.16
CA LEU A 379 22.83 18.15 -5.55
C LEU A 379 21.43 17.53 -5.77
N GLY A 380 21.23 16.80 -6.87
CA GLY A 380 19.90 16.30 -7.26
C GLY A 380 18.87 17.34 -7.68
N GLY A 381 19.19 18.65 -7.63
CA GLY A 381 18.25 19.74 -7.85
C GLY A 381 18.14 20.68 -6.63
N THR A 382 17.43 21.79 -6.79
CA THR A 382 17.16 22.77 -5.72
C THR A 382 15.98 22.34 -4.85
N ALA A 383 16.05 22.58 -3.54
CA ALA A 383 14.87 22.48 -2.68
C ALA A 383 13.76 23.42 -3.16
N PRO A 384 12.50 22.96 -3.34
CA PRO A 384 11.42 23.82 -3.78
C PRO A 384 11.19 25.00 -2.82
N PRO A 385 10.79 26.18 -3.32
CA PRO A 385 10.54 27.31 -2.46
C PRO A 385 9.41 27.01 -1.46
N VAL A 386 9.55 27.55 -0.24
CA VAL A 386 8.49 27.52 0.76
C VAL A 386 7.88 28.91 0.83
N ILE A 387 6.79 29.14 0.12
CA ILE A 387 6.16 30.45 -0.03
C ILE A 387 5.33 30.76 1.22
N SER A 388 5.67 31.83 1.95
CA SER A 388 4.92 32.28 3.13
C SER A 388 3.91 33.37 2.75
N SER A 389 2.62 33.10 3.00
CA SER A 389 1.47 33.96 2.67
C SER A 389 0.64 34.30 3.92
N THR A 390 -0.54 34.89 3.76
CA THR A 390 -1.48 35.19 4.86
C THR A 390 -2.74 34.34 4.77
N GLY A 391 -2.94 33.42 5.71
CA GLY A 391 -4.14 32.58 5.81
C GLY A 391 -4.01 31.52 6.90
N ASP A 392 -5.00 30.62 7.01
CA ASP A 392 -5.00 29.54 8.00
C ASP A 392 -3.95 28.43 7.71
N ARG A 393 -3.45 28.37 6.48
CA ARG A 393 -2.35 27.50 6.04
C ARG A 393 -1.25 28.35 5.35
N PRO A 394 -0.52 29.20 6.09
CA PRO A 394 0.25 30.32 5.54
C PRO A 394 1.62 29.95 4.93
N PHE A 395 1.89 28.67 4.65
CA PHE A 395 3.14 28.22 4.01
C PHE A 395 2.80 27.23 2.89
N GLU A 396 3.35 27.41 1.68
CA GLU A 396 3.13 26.49 0.56
C GLU A 396 4.44 25.91 0.01
N VAL A 397 4.40 24.64 -0.41
CA VAL A 397 5.45 23.97 -1.19
C VAL A 397 4.82 23.21 -2.36
N ASN A 398 5.08 23.61 -3.61
CA ASN A 398 4.48 23.00 -4.81
C ASN A 398 2.95 22.77 -4.69
N GLY A 399 2.16 23.82 -4.44
CA GLY A 399 0.70 23.73 -4.27
C GLY A 399 0.23 23.14 -2.92
N ASN A 400 1.12 22.48 -2.16
CA ASN A 400 0.78 21.90 -0.87
C ASN A 400 0.89 22.96 0.22
N THR A 401 -0.25 23.37 0.79
CA THR A 401 -0.29 24.36 1.88
C THR A 401 -0.14 23.70 3.26
N PHE A 402 0.44 24.41 4.23
CA PHE A 402 0.75 23.93 5.58
C PHE A 402 0.41 24.99 6.64
N THR A 403 0.00 24.53 7.83
CA THR A 403 -0.29 25.40 8.99
C THR A 403 0.97 25.89 9.72
N GLY A 404 2.11 25.22 9.55
CA GLY A 404 3.35 25.52 10.27
C GLY A 404 4.61 25.38 9.41
N SER A 405 5.47 26.38 9.48
CA SER A 405 6.69 26.51 8.65
C SER A 405 7.61 25.30 8.75
N GLY A 406 7.76 24.69 9.93
CA GLY A 406 8.60 23.52 10.13
C GLY A 406 8.18 22.29 9.31
N ALA A 407 6.89 22.10 9.07
CA ALA A 407 6.38 21.01 8.23
C ALA A 407 6.64 21.29 6.75
N ALA A 408 6.39 22.51 6.30
CA ALA A 408 6.66 22.95 4.92
C ALA A 408 8.16 22.90 4.59
N LEU A 409 9.02 23.41 5.48
CA LEU A 409 10.49 23.37 5.34
C LEU A 409 11.03 21.93 5.37
N GLY A 410 10.41 21.04 6.17
CA GLY A 410 10.66 19.60 6.12
C GLY A 410 10.37 19.04 4.73
N ARG A 411 9.11 19.14 4.28
CA ARG A 411 8.66 18.65 2.97
C ARG A 411 9.46 19.19 1.79
N SER A 412 9.90 20.45 1.84
CA SER A 412 10.79 21.04 0.82
C SER A 412 12.16 20.34 0.79
N CYS A 413 12.74 20.00 1.94
CA CYS A 413 13.95 19.18 2.00
C CYS A 413 13.69 17.72 1.56
N ASP A 414 12.52 17.15 1.87
CA ASP A 414 12.17 15.77 1.49
C ASP A 414 11.94 15.64 -0.03
N ILE A 415 11.30 16.63 -0.67
CA ILE A 415 11.18 16.68 -2.14
C ILE A 415 12.57 16.80 -2.80
N GLN A 416 13.48 17.60 -2.22
CA GLN A 416 14.88 17.65 -2.70
C GLN A 416 15.57 16.30 -2.55
N HIS A 417 15.36 15.62 -1.42
CA HIS A 417 15.95 14.32 -1.16
C HIS A 417 15.52 13.30 -2.21
N ASN A 418 14.22 13.22 -2.50
CA ASN A 418 13.69 12.27 -3.47
C ASN A 418 14.18 12.58 -4.90
N ALA A 419 14.28 13.85 -5.28
CA ALA A 419 14.91 14.25 -6.56
C ALA A 419 16.38 13.82 -6.64
N CYS A 420 17.14 13.96 -5.56
CA CYS A 420 18.52 13.50 -5.46
C CYS A 420 18.64 11.97 -5.50
N ALA A 421 17.82 11.24 -4.75
CA ALA A 421 17.79 9.78 -4.75
C ALA A 421 17.47 9.25 -6.16
N ASN A 422 16.49 9.83 -6.85
CA ASN A 422 16.16 9.47 -8.24
C ASN A 422 17.31 9.74 -9.21
N ALA A 423 18.01 10.88 -9.07
CA ALA A 423 19.19 11.20 -9.87
C ALA A 423 20.40 10.30 -9.57
N ALA A 424 20.56 9.85 -8.31
CA ALA A 424 21.59 8.87 -7.93
C ALA A 424 21.26 7.47 -8.48
N ASN A 425 20.03 7.00 -8.29
CA ASN A 425 19.58 5.67 -8.72
C ASN A 425 19.55 5.53 -10.26
N SER A 426 19.27 6.61 -10.99
CA SER A 426 19.38 6.66 -12.46
C SER A 426 20.82 6.87 -12.97
N GLY A 427 21.83 6.89 -12.09
CA GLY A 427 23.24 7.03 -12.46
C GLY A 427 23.66 8.44 -12.92
N GLN A 428 22.81 9.45 -12.75
CA GLN A 428 23.10 10.84 -13.09
C GLN A 428 24.00 11.53 -12.06
N LEU A 429 24.03 11.03 -10.81
CA LEU A 429 24.94 11.48 -9.75
C LEU A 429 25.98 10.40 -9.41
N ALA A 430 27.26 10.73 -9.53
CA ALA A 430 28.33 9.94 -8.92
C ALA A 430 28.30 10.11 -7.39
N GLY A 431 28.50 9.02 -6.64
CA GLY A 431 28.53 9.03 -5.17
C GLY A 431 27.35 8.34 -4.46
N GLY A 432 26.36 7.83 -5.21
CA GLY A 432 25.23 7.08 -4.64
C GLY A 432 24.24 7.95 -3.87
N VAL A 433 23.46 7.33 -2.99
CA VAL A 433 22.36 7.99 -2.23
C VAL A 433 22.83 8.60 -0.91
N ASP A 434 23.93 8.12 -0.31
CA ASP A 434 24.46 8.60 0.98
C ASP A 434 24.70 10.13 1.02
N GLN A 435 25.10 10.71 -0.12
CA GLN A 435 25.27 12.15 -0.30
C GLN A 435 23.93 12.92 -0.33
N CYS A 436 22.85 12.29 -0.78
CA CYS A 436 21.50 12.83 -0.72
C CYS A 436 21.01 12.86 0.73
N GLU A 437 21.26 11.79 1.50
CA GLU A 437 20.94 11.76 2.95
C GLU A 437 21.73 12.82 3.72
N GLN A 438 23.02 13.03 3.40
CA GLN A 438 23.80 14.15 3.96
C GLN A 438 23.16 15.50 3.60
N GLN A 439 22.81 15.73 2.34
CA GLN A 439 22.15 16.96 1.88
C GLN A 439 20.78 17.18 2.55
N SER A 440 20.00 16.13 2.75
CA SER A 440 18.71 16.12 3.45
C SER A 440 18.89 16.58 4.91
N ALA A 441 19.91 16.06 5.59
CA ALA A 441 20.30 16.48 6.94
C ALA A 441 20.79 17.95 6.97
N GLU A 442 21.60 18.39 6.01
CA GLU A 442 22.07 19.78 5.90
C GLU A 442 20.93 20.76 5.61
N CYS A 443 19.97 20.39 4.76
CA CYS A 443 18.77 21.18 4.48
C CYS A 443 17.89 21.32 5.75
N LYS A 444 17.65 20.21 6.45
CA LYS A 444 16.90 20.20 7.72
C LYS A 444 17.63 20.97 8.81
N ALA A 445 18.97 20.98 8.83
CA ALA A 445 19.77 21.76 9.76
C ALA A 445 19.70 23.28 9.46
N ALA A 446 19.89 23.69 8.20
CA ALA A 446 19.84 25.09 7.78
C ALA A 446 18.50 25.76 8.16
N ASN A 447 17.39 25.03 7.96
CA ASN A 447 16.05 25.51 8.29
C ASN A 447 15.75 25.53 9.80
N ASN A 448 16.36 24.66 10.60
CA ASN A 448 16.26 24.74 12.06
C ASN A 448 16.99 25.95 12.67
N LEU A 449 18.01 26.48 11.99
CA LEU A 449 18.73 27.69 12.41
C LEU A 449 17.97 29.00 12.07
N LYS A 450 17.03 28.97 11.12
CA LYS A 450 16.25 30.13 10.65
C LYS A 450 14.83 30.19 11.25
N LYS A 451 14.64 29.73 12.49
CA LYS A 451 13.37 29.88 13.22
C LYS A 451 13.18 31.34 13.65
N LEU A 452 12.45 32.08 12.83
CA LEU A 452 11.89 33.42 13.10
C LEU A 452 10.65 33.31 13.99
#